data_AF-A0A1G2KP24-F1
#
_entry.id   AF-A0A1G2KP24-F1
#
_cell.length_a   1.000
_cell.length_b   1.000
_cell.length_c   1.000
_cell.angle_alpha   90.00
_cell.angle_beta   90.00
_cell.angle_gamma   90.00
#
_symmetry.space_group_name_H-M   'P 1'
#
loop_
_entity.id
_entity.type
_entity.pdbx_description
1 polymer ?
#
loop_
_entity_poly.entity_id
_entity_poly.type
_entity_poly.pdbx_seq_one_letter_code
_entity_poly.pdbx_strand_id
1 'polypeptide(L)' 'MNDTIQKARKAIRKKMFGYIAAGLGLIAGLAWNDAIRTLIDYFIPDTGNTIVAKMLYALFVTIIVGLILFYIEKSLDDDD' A
#
# COMPACT_ATOMS: atom_id res chain seq x y z
N MET A 1 -18.00 12.83 34.98
CA MET A 1 -16.86 11.93 35.28
C MET A 1 -16.83 10.69 34.38
N ASN A 2 -17.96 10.06 34.05
CA ASN A 2 -17.97 8.84 33.23
C ASN A 2 -17.70 9.11 31.73
N ASP A 3 -18.20 10.23 31.20
CA ASP A 3 -18.05 10.58 29.78
C ASP A 3 -16.62 10.91 29.35
N THR A 4 -15.81 11.46 30.26
CA THR A 4 -14.40 11.78 29.98
C THR A 4 -13.57 10.51 29.83
N ILE A 5 -13.80 9.51 30.68
CA ILE A 5 -13.16 8.19 30.60
C ILE A 5 -13.61 7.45 29.33
N GLN A 6 -14.89 7.53 28.97
CA GLN A 6 -15.38 6.94 27.73
C GLN A 6 -14.79 7.60 26.47
N LYS A 7 -14.73 8.93 26.43
CA LYS A 7 -14.09 9.67 25.33
C LYS A 7 -12.59 9.35 25.23
N ALA A 8 -11.88 9.28 26.36
CA ALA A 8 -10.47 8.90 26.40
C ALA A 8 -10.25 7.47 25.86
N ARG A 9 -11.05 6.49 26.31
CA ARG A 9 -10.99 5.11 25.79
C ARG A 9 -11.24 5.04 24.28
N LYS A 10 -12.25 5.77 23.79
CA LYS A 10 -12.58 5.83 22.36
C LYS A 10 -11.44 6.44 21.55
N ALA A 11 -10.85 7.54 22.03
CA ALA A 11 -9.72 8.21 21.38
C ALA A 11 -8.47 7.31 21.34
N ILE A 12 -8.12 6.65 22.45
CA ILE A 12 -7.00 5.71 22.52
C ILE A 12 -7.20 4.56 21.54
N ARG A 13 -8.40 3.96 21.53
CA ARG A 13 -8.73 2.87 20.60
C ARG A 13 -8.61 3.32 19.14
N LYS A 14 -9.13 4.51 18.80
CA LYS A 14 -9.02 5.06 17.43
C LYS A 14 -7.56 5.24 17.01
N LYS A 15 -6.72 5.82 17.86
CA LYS A 15 -5.28 6.01 17.57
C LYS A 15 -4.54 4.68 17.44
N MET A 16 -4.84 3.72 18.31
CA MET A 16 -4.23 2.39 18.28
C MET A 16 -4.55 1.67 16.97
N PHE A 17 -5.80 1.70 16.52
CA PHE A 17 -6.17 1.19 15.19
C PHE A 17 -5.43 1.91 14.07
N GLY A 18 -5.30 3.23 14.14
CA GLY A 18 -4.51 3.99 13.16
C GLY A 18 -3.06 3.53 13.09
N TYR A 19 -2.40 3.32 14.23
CA TYR A 19 -1.01 2.85 14.25
C TYR A 19 -0.86 1.40 13.78
N ILE A 20 -1.79 0.51 14.15
CA ILE A 20 -1.80 -0.87 13.65
C ILE A 20 -2.01 -0.87 12.13
N ALA A 21 -2.99 -0.11 11.64
CA ALA A 21 -3.25 0.02 10.21
C ALA A 21 -2.05 0.59 9.45
N ALA A 22 -1.37 1.60 10.01
CA ALA A 22 -0.16 2.16 9.41
C ALA A 22 0.98 1.13 9.36
N GLY A 23 1.23 0.41 10.45
CA GLY A 23 2.25 -0.65 10.50
C GLY A 23 1.96 -1.80 9.53
N LEU A 24 0.69 -2.25 9.48
CA LEU A 24 0.26 -3.29 8.53
C LEU A 24 0.30 -2.80 7.09
N GLY A 25 -0.05 -1.55 6.82
CA GLY A 25 0.06 -0.93 5.50
C GLY A 25 1.51 -0.92 5.00
N LEU A 26 2.48 -0.65 5.87
CA LEU A 26 3.89 -0.73 5.54
C LEU A 26 4.32 -2.16 5.18
N ILE A 27 3.98 -3.14 6.02
CA ILE A 27 4.32 -4.55 5.78
C ILE A 27 3.64 -5.06 4.50
N ALA A 28 2.37 -4.70 4.28
CA ALA A 28 1.64 -5.08 3.07
C ALA A 28 2.26 -4.48 1.81
N GLY A 29 2.68 -3.20 1.85
CA GLY A 29 3.39 -2.57 0.74
C GLY A 29 4.73 -3.24 0.42
N LEU A 30 5.49 -3.62 1.45
CA LEU A 30 6.74 -4.36 1.28
C LEU A 30 6.51 -5.76 0.69
N ALA A 31 5.50 -6.49 1.18
CA ALA A 31 5.17 -7.81 0.65
C ALA A 31 4.67 -7.76 -0.80
N TRP A 32 3.92 -6.71 -1.17
CA TRP A 32 3.43 -6.52 -2.53
C TRP A 32 4.55 -6.25 -3.53
N ASN A 33 5.61 -5.54 -3.11
CA ASN A 33 6.82 -5.34 -3.92
C ASN A 33 7.47 -6.69 -4.29
N ASP A 34 7.75 -7.53 -3.28
CA ASP A 34 8.36 -8.85 -3.51
C ASP A 34 7.45 -9.79 -4.34
N ALA A 35 6.13 -9.72 -4.13
CA ALA A 35 5.16 -10.51 -4.89
C ALA A 35 5.15 -10.15 -6.38
N ILE A 36 5.12 -8.87 -6.73
CA ILE A 36 5.16 -8.42 -8.14
C ILE A 36 6.47 -8.87 -8.77
N ARG A 37 7.60 -8.68 -8.08
CA ARG A 37 8.91 -9.08 -8.61
C ARG A 37 8.93 -10.57 -8.93
N THR A 38 8.52 -11.41 -7.98
CA THR A 38 8.47 -12.86 -8.15
C THR A 38 7.53 -13.27 -9.28
N LEU A 39 6.39 -12.59 -9.43
CA LEU A 39 5.45 -12.84 -10.51
C LEU A 39 6.05 -12.52 -11.89
N ILE A 40 6.77 -11.41 -12.01
CA ILE A 40 7.47 -11.05 -13.25
C ILE A 40 8.58 -12.06 -13.57
N ASP A 41 9.38 -12.43 -12.58
CA ASP A 41 10.46 -13.42 -12.73
C ASP A 41 9.89 -14.80 -13.14
N TYR A 42 8.67 -15.15 -12.69
CA TYR A 42 7.98 -16.38 -13.12
C TYR A 42 7.52 -16.33 -14.58
N PHE A 43 6.94 -15.20 -15.03
CA PHE A 43 6.41 -15.07 -16.40
C PHE A 43 7.47 -14.76 -17.46
N ILE A 44 8.62 -14.20 -17.07
CA ILE A 44 9.74 -13.88 -17.96
C ILE A 44 10.94 -14.72 -17.51
N PRO A 45 11.13 -15.93 -18.08
CA PRO A 45 12.23 -16.80 -17.70
C PRO A 45 13.57 -16.10 -17.90
N ASP A 46 14.47 -16.31 -16.95
CA ASP A 46 15.76 -15.65 -16.81
C ASP A 46 16.71 -16.03 -17.96
N THR A 47 16.57 -15.39 -19.12
CA THR A 47 17.49 -15.57 -20.26
C THR A 47 18.79 -14.75 -20.11
N GLY A 48 19.05 -14.22 -18.91
CA GLY A 48 20.27 -13.48 -18.58
C GLY A 48 20.08 -11.97 -18.63
N ASN A 49 20.24 -11.33 -17.46
CA ASN A 49 20.44 -9.89 -17.25
C ASN A 49 19.49 -8.97 -18.07
N THR A 50 18.19 -9.28 -18.09
CA THR A 50 17.19 -8.53 -18.84
C THR A 50 16.86 -7.23 -18.12
N ILE A 51 17.63 -6.18 -18.42
CA ILE A 51 17.26 -4.77 -18.17
C ILE A 51 15.80 -4.51 -18.57
N VAL A 52 15.33 -5.18 -19.63
CA VAL A 52 13.94 -5.17 -20.09
C VAL A 52 12.94 -5.65 -19.03
N ALA A 53 13.24 -6.73 -18.28
CA ALA A 53 12.37 -7.21 -17.21
C ALA A 53 12.26 -6.19 -16.07
N LYS A 54 13.38 -5.55 -15.70
CA LYS A 54 13.42 -4.46 -14.70
C LYS A 54 12.68 -3.21 -15.17
N MET A 55 12.75 -2.89 -16.46
CA MET A 55 11.99 -1.77 -17.05
C MET A 55 10.49 -2.04 -17.08
N LEU A 56 10.06 -3.25 -17.43
CA LEU A 56 8.65 -3.64 -17.40
C LEU A 56 8.11 -3.64 -15.96
N TYR A 57 8.89 -4.15 -15.01
CA TYR A 57 8.58 -4.04 -13.58
C TYR A 57 8.37 -2.57 -13.16
N ALA A 58 9.32 -1.70 -13.47
CA ALA A 58 9.23 -0.29 -13.10
C ALA A 58 8.00 0.39 -13.71
N LEU A 59 7.73 0.17 -15.00
CA LEU A 59 6.56 0.72 -15.69
C LEU A 59 5.25 0.22 -15.07
N PHE A 60 5.15 -1.09 -14.81
CA PHE A 60 3.97 -1.70 -14.24
C PHE A 60 3.68 -1.16 -12.83
N VAL A 61 4.70 -1.08 -11.98
CA VAL A 61 4.58 -0.51 -10.63
C VAL A 61 4.17 0.96 -10.69
N THR A 62 4.76 1.77 -11.59
CA THR A 62 4.37 3.18 -11.75
C THR A 62 2.91 3.33 -12.15
N ILE A 63 2.40 2.51 -13.09
CA ILE A 63 0.99 2.56 -13.49
C ILE A 63 0.09 2.18 -12.33
N ILE A 64 0.37 1.08 -11.62
CA ILE A 64 -0.43 0.65 -10.47
C ILE A 64 -0.45 1.70 -9.37
N VAL A 65 0.71 2.22 -8.97
CA VAL A 65 0.81 3.24 -7.93
C VAL A 65 0.10 4.51 -8.36
N GLY A 66 0.26 4.93 -9.62
CA GLY A 66 -0.46 6.08 -10.18
C GLY A 66 -1.97 5.92 -10.14
N LEU A 67 -2.49 4.74 -10.50
CA LEU A 67 -3.93 4.44 -10.42
C LEU A 67 -4.42 4.46 -8.97
N ILE A 68 -3.69 3.83 -8.03
CA ILE A 68 -4.05 3.84 -6.61
C ILE A 68 -4.10 5.28 -6.09
N LEU A 69 -3.09 6.09 -6.38
CA LEU A 69 -3.05 7.50 -5.96
C LEU A 69 -4.21 8.31 -6.55
N PHE A 70 -4.50 8.13 -7.85
CA PHE A 70 -5.63 8.79 -8.51
C PHE A 70 -6.98 8.40 -7.86
N TYR A 71 -7.19 7.13 -7.55
CA TYR A 71 -8.41 6.69 -6.87
C TYR A 71 -8.53 7.24 -5.45
N ILE A 72 -7.41 7.33 -4.71
CA ILE A 72 -7.40 7.94 -3.37
C ILE A 72 -7.74 9.42 -3.46
N GLU A 73 -7.13 10.16 -4.38
CA GLU A 73 -7.41 11.60 -4.61
C GLU A 73 -8.88 11.82 -4.94
N LYS A 74 -9.43 11.05 -5.89
CA LYS A 74 -10.85 11.11 -6.23
C LYS A 74 -11.76 10.81 -5.03
N SER A 75 -11.42 9.80 -4.22
CA SER A 75 -12.25 9.43 -3.07
C SER A 75 -12.22 10.47 -1.94
N LEU A 76 -11.18 11.32 -1.90
CA LEU A 76 -11.08 12.44 -0.98
C LEU A 76 -11.85 13.68 -1.47
N ASP A 77 -11.92 13.88 -2.79
CA ASP A 77 -12.63 15.00 -3.42
C ASP A 77 -14.17 14.79 -3.43
N ASP A 78 -14.64 13.54 -3.36
CA ASP A 78 -16.07 13.20 -3.33
C ASP A 78 -16.74 13.42 -1.95
N ASP A 79 -15.98 13.79 -0.90
CA ASP A 79 -16.47 14.02 0.48
C ASP A 79 -16.65 15.53 0.84
N ASP A 80 -16.40 16.47 -0.09
CA ASP A 80 -16.70 17.92 0.00
C ASP A 80 -17.88 18.33 -0.92
#